data_AF-A0A202JAJ7-F1
#
_entry.id   AF-A0A202JAJ7-F1
#
_cell.length_a   1.000
_cell.length_b   1.000
_cell.length_c   1.000
_cell.angle_alpha   90.00
_cell.angle_beta   90.00
_cell.angle_gamma   90.00
#
_symmetry.space_group_name_H-M   'P 1'
#
loop_
_entity.id
_entity.type
_entity.pdbx_description
1 polymer ?
#
loop_
_entity_poly.entity_id
_entity_poly.type
_entity_poly.pdbx_seq_one_letter_code
_entity_poly.pdbx_strand_id
1 'polypeptide(L)' 'MTPFRYNSDLTSGSLQTRECRIITGLLLQELDEAAWDKAMYKENVLQKRTQSTVRRISSALRKRLEHLSSDFWAFAFLC' A
#
# COMPACT_ATOMS: atom_id res chain seq x y z
N MET A 1 -32.27 -6.65 -7.93
CA MET A 1 -31.46 -5.44 -8.19
C MET A 1 -30.47 -5.28 -7.05
N THR A 2 -29.17 -5.40 -7.31
CA THR A 2 -28.15 -5.02 -6.32
C THR A 2 -28.10 -3.50 -6.22
N PRO A 3 -28.18 -2.91 -5.02
CA PRO A 3 -28.12 -1.46 -4.86
C PRO A 3 -26.73 -0.95 -5.25
N PHE A 4 -26.68 0.21 -5.90
CA PHE A 4 -25.44 0.91 -6.19
C PHE A 4 -24.70 1.21 -4.88
N ARG A 5 -23.43 0.81 -4.79
CA ARG A 5 -22.53 1.11 -3.66
C ARG A 5 -21.29 1.80 -4.17
N TYR A 6 -21.01 2.99 -3.65
CA TYR A 6 -19.77 3.74 -3.89
C TYR A 6 -18.90 3.71 -2.63
N ASN A 7 -17.67 3.23 -2.76
CA ASN A 7 -16.69 3.25 -1.68
C ASN A 7 -15.79 4.48 -1.84
N SER A 8 -15.72 5.32 -0.81
CA SER A 8 -14.92 6.55 -0.79
C SER A 8 -13.41 6.31 -0.61
N ASP A 9 -12.95 5.06 -0.61
CA ASP A 9 -11.54 4.67 -0.44
C ASP A 9 -10.60 5.31 -1.48
N LEU A 10 -11.14 5.73 -2.64
CA LEU A 10 -10.38 6.48 -3.65
C LEU A 10 -9.91 7.86 -3.13
N THR A 11 -10.60 8.45 -2.16
CA THR A 11 -10.31 9.79 -1.60
C THR A 11 -9.14 9.83 -0.61
N SER A 12 -8.65 8.67 -0.16
CA SER A 12 -7.64 8.56 0.91
C SER A 12 -6.24 9.09 0.53
N GLY A 13 -5.99 9.28 -0.77
CA GLY A 13 -4.74 9.79 -1.31
C GLY A 13 -4.65 9.64 -2.84
N SER A 14 -3.75 10.42 -3.45
CA SER A 14 -3.38 10.30 -4.86
C SER A 14 -2.64 8.98 -5.16
N LEU A 15 -1.96 8.88 -6.30
CA LEU A 15 -1.20 7.67 -6.66
C LEU A 15 -0.03 7.38 -5.70
N GLN A 16 0.56 8.42 -5.10
CA GLN A 16 1.67 8.31 -4.15
C GLN A 16 2.82 7.43 -4.67
N THR A 17 3.36 7.78 -5.85
CA THR A 17 4.26 6.94 -6.64
C THR A 17 5.44 6.36 -5.85
N ARG A 18 6.08 7.14 -4.97
CA ARG A 18 7.17 6.65 -4.12
C ARG A 18 6.69 5.58 -3.15
N GLU A 19 5.61 5.85 -2.44
CA GLU A 19 5.04 4.89 -1.47
C GLU A 19 4.51 3.63 -2.18
N CYS A 20 3.95 3.79 -3.38
CA CYS A 20 3.53 2.68 -4.23
C CYS A 20 4.70 1.74 -4.55
N ARG A 21 5.83 2.27 -5.03
CA ARG A 21 7.06 1.49 -5.32
C ARG A 21 7.56 0.72 -4.10
N ILE A 22 7.59 1.38 -2.94
CA ILE A 22 8.04 0.74 -1.70
C ILE A 22 7.09 -0.41 -1.34
N ILE A 23 5.79 -0.17 -1.41
CA ILE A 23 4.79 -1.19 -1.04
C ILE A 23 4.80 -2.36 -2.02
N THR A 24 4.91 -2.13 -3.33
CA THR A 24 5.01 -3.25 -4.29
C THR A 24 6.27 -4.08 -4.07
N GLY A 25 7.40 -3.45 -3.72
CA GLY A 25 8.61 -4.15 -3.31
C GLY A 25 8.43 -5.03 -2.07
N LEU A 26 7.59 -4.61 -1.12
CA LEU A 26 7.25 -5.40 0.07
C LEU A 26 6.24 -6.52 -0.24
N LEU A 27 5.29 -6.28 -1.14
CA LEU A 27 4.33 -7.30 -1.60
C LEU A 27 5.04 -8.43 -2.35
N LEU A 28 6.06 -8.11 -3.17
CA LEU A 28 6.90 -9.11 -3.85
C LEU A 28 7.72 -9.99 -2.90
N GLN A 29 7.95 -9.53 -1.66
CA GLN A 29 8.66 -10.30 -0.64
C GLN A 29 7.73 -11.23 0.15
N GLU A 30 6.41 -11.20 -0.10
CA GLU A 30 5.42 -12.04 0.58
C GLU A 30 5.53 -12.00 2.11
N LEU A 31 5.75 -10.79 2.66
CA LEU A 31 5.95 -10.60 4.09
C LEU A 31 4.74 -11.06 4.92
N ASP A 32 5.00 -11.67 6.06
CA ASP A 32 3.98 -11.91 7.09
C ASP A 32 3.55 -10.60 7.78
N GLU A 33 2.50 -10.66 8.60
CA GLU A 33 1.96 -9.47 9.28
C GLU A 33 3.00 -8.82 10.22
N ALA A 34 3.84 -9.63 10.88
CA ALA A 34 4.84 -9.13 11.82
C ALA A 34 5.96 -8.36 11.11
N ALA A 35 6.46 -8.88 9.98
CA ALA A 35 7.44 -8.24 9.14
C ALA A 35 6.86 -6.99 8.47
N TRP A 36 5.60 -7.03 8.03
CA TRP A 36 4.89 -5.87 7.51
C TRP A 36 4.80 -4.73 8.55
N ASP A 37 4.36 -5.05 9.77
CA ASP A 37 4.24 -4.08 10.85
C ASP A 37 5.60 -3.51 11.27
N LYS A 38 6.65 -4.34 11.26
CA LYS A 38 8.02 -3.87 11.48
C LYS A 38 8.43 -2.85 10.42
N ALA A 39 8.29 -3.19 9.13
CA ALA A 39 8.65 -2.30 8.02
C ALA A 39 7.87 -0.97 8.08
N MET A 40 6.56 -1.04 8.33
CA MET A 40 5.70 0.15 8.35
C MET A 40 5.91 1.01 9.60
N TYR A 41 5.83 0.44 10.79
CA TYR A 41 5.65 1.23 12.02
C TYR A 41 6.91 1.33 12.87
N LYS A 42 7.85 0.39 12.75
CA LYS A 42 9.14 0.45 13.45
C LYS A 42 10.22 1.08 12.58
N GLU A 43 10.36 0.61 11.35
CA GLU A 43 11.38 1.10 10.40
C GLU A 43 10.91 2.34 9.64
N ASN A 44 9.59 2.58 9.59
CA ASN A 44 8.99 3.73 8.89
C ASN A 44 9.54 3.90 7.47
N VAL A 45 9.50 2.82 6.68
CA VAL A 45 10.00 2.83 5.28
C VAL A 45 9.33 3.92 4.43
N LEU A 46 8.09 4.30 4.76
CA LEU A 46 7.38 5.40 4.09
C LEU A 46 7.88 6.79 4.49
N GLN A 47 8.69 6.90 5.55
CA GLN A 47 9.30 8.12 6.08
C GLN A 47 8.25 9.21 6.36
N LYS A 48 7.13 8.83 7.00
CA LYS A 48 6.07 9.79 7.37
C LYS A 48 6.22 10.22 8.83
N ARG A 49 5.81 11.45 9.11
CA ARG A 49 5.94 12.09 10.43
C ARG A 49 5.18 11.34 11.53
N THR A 50 3.99 10.81 11.21
CA THR A 50 3.12 10.16 12.19
C THR A 50 2.77 8.74 11.75
N GLN A 51 2.65 7.83 12.73
CA GLN A 51 2.22 6.45 12.48
C GLN A 51 0.80 6.39 11.89
N SER A 52 -0.09 7.32 12.26
CA SER A 52 -1.43 7.40 11.68
C SER A 52 -1.41 7.67 10.17
N THR A 53 -0.50 8.52 9.70
CA THR A 53 -0.30 8.75 8.26
C THR A 53 0.28 7.53 7.56
N VAL A 54 1.26 6.84 8.18
CA VAL A 54 1.79 5.57 7.66
C VAL A 54 0.66 4.56 7.51
N ARG A 55 -0.17 4.35 8.55
CA ARG A 55 -1.27 3.39 8.55
C ARG A 55 -2.30 3.70 7.47
N ARG A 56 -2.68 4.97 7.30
CA ARG A 56 -3.64 5.40 6.28
C ARG A 56 -3.13 5.12 4.87
N ILE A 57 -1.89 5.51 4.59
CA ILE A 57 -1.27 5.35 3.26
C ILE A 57 -1.04 3.88 2.94
N SER A 58 -0.40 3.14 3.86
CA SER A 58 -0.09 1.72 3.67
C SER A 58 -1.35 0.89 3.48
N SER A 59 -2.41 1.11 4.26
CA SER A 59 -3.69 0.42 4.10
C SER A 59 -4.37 0.74 2.77
N ALA A 60 -4.44 2.02 2.39
CA ALA A 60 -5.10 2.42 1.15
C ALA A 60 -4.37 1.86 -0.09
N LEU A 61 -3.04 1.95 -0.12
CA LEU A 61 -2.25 1.46 -1.24
C LEU A 61 -2.22 -0.08 -1.29
N ARG A 62 -2.05 -0.76 -0.15
CA ARG A 62 -2.08 -2.23 -0.08
C ARG A 62 -3.41 -2.77 -0.61
N LYS A 63 -4.55 -2.26 -0.15
CA LYS A 63 -5.88 -2.64 -0.67
C LYS A 63 -6.00 -2.47 -2.19
N ARG A 64 -5.46 -1.39 -2.75
CA ARG A 64 -5.51 -1.13 -4.20
C ARG A 64 -4.61 -2.10 -4.98
N LEU A 65 -3.41 -2.35 -4.46
CA LEU A 65 -2.37 -3.14 -5.13
C LEU A 65 -2.64 -4.65 -5.02
N GLU A 66 -3.21 -5.13 -3.93
CA GLU A 66 -3.57 -6.55 -3.73
C GLU A 66 -4.59 -7.07 -4.76
N HIS A 67 -5.35 -6.17 -5.40
CA HIS A 67 -6.25 -6.52 -6.51
C HIS A 67 -5.54 -6.67 -7.87
N LEU A 68 -4.26 -6.34 -7.96
CA LEU A 68 -3.44 -6.41 -9.18
C LEU A 68 -2.53 -7.63 -9.13
N SER A 69 -2.04 -8.07 -10.29
CA SER A 69 -1.13 -9.23 -10.37
C SER A 69 0.27 -8.90 -9.85
N SER A 70 1.00 -9.93 -9.46
CA SER A 70 2.42 -9.84 -9.10
C SER A 70 3.28 -9.24 -10.22
N ASP A 71 2.95 -9.50 -11.49
CA ASP A 71 3.60 -8.89 -12.66
C ASP A 71 3.49 -7.36 -12.63
N PHE A 72 2.32 -6.83 -12.25
CA PHE A 72 2.13 -5.39 -12.10
C PHE A 72 2.97 -4.84 -10.95
N TRP A 73 3.08 -5.58 -9.83
CA TRP A 73 3.92 -5.17 -8.71
C TRP A 73 5.39 -5.07 -9.11
N ALA A 74 5.88 -6.05 -9.88
CA ALA A 74 7.23 -6.04 -10.43
C ALA A 74 7.46 -4.84 -11.35
N PHE A 75 6.54 -4.56 -12.25
CA PHE A 75 6.60 -3.37 -13.11
C PHE A 75 6.65 -2.07 -12.29
N ALA A 76 5.75 -1.93 -11.33
CA ALA A 76 5.64 -0.74 -10.49
C ALA A 76 6.84 -0.55 -9.56
N PHE A 77 7.52 -1.63 -9.14
CA PHE A 77 8.74 -1.58 -8.35
C PHE A 77 9.96 -1.08 -9.15
N LEU A 78 10.02 -1.40 -10.44
CA LEU A 78 11.16 -1.11 -11.32
C LEU A 78 11.11 0.28 -11.98
N CYS A 79 9.92 0.86 -12.15
CA CYS A 79 9.75 2.23 -12.66
C CYS A 79 10.14 3.25 -11.59
#